data_AF-M0AGW9-F1
#
_entry.id   AF-M0AGW9-F1
#
_cell.length_a   1.000
_cell.length_b   1.000
_cell.length_c   1.000
_cell.angle_alpha   90.00
_cell.angle_beta   90.00
_cell.angle_gamma   90.00
#
_symmetry.space_group_name_H-M   'P 1'
#
loop_
_entity.id
_entity.type
_entity.pdbx_description
1 polymer ?
#
loop_
_entity_poly.entity_id
_entity_poly.type
_entity_poly.pdbx_seq_one_letter_code
_entity_poly.pdbx_strand_id
1 'polypeptide(L)'
;MSAKSSGECDTVPVVWTQHGREQWHNERRNAAADRSTERAWRESVEVDYPSARDGARGRYHPDGDCVLIVKRDAGGADVVVTVINLNDRGVREQAYVRYQAAYGWSQ
;
A
#
# COMPACT_ATOMS: atom_id res chain seq x y z
N MET A 1 -24.22 -33.45 -11.94
CA MET A 1 -23.67 -32.24 -12.58
C MET A 1 -24.39 -31.03 -12.01
N SER A 2 -23.78 -30.28 -11.11
CA SER A 2 -24.19 -28.89 -10.80
C SER A 2 -22.98 -28.16 -10.22
N ALA A 3 -22.44 -27.24 -11.01
CA ALA A 3 -21.39 -26.34 -10.61
C ALA A 3 -21.90 -25.40 -9.51
N LYS A 4 -21.17 -25.30 -8.40
CA LYS A 4 -21.23 -24.12 -7.53
C LYS A 4 -20.06 -23.25 -7.95
N SER A 5 -20.38 -22.19 -8.70
CA SER A 5 -19.48 -21.07 -8.95
C SER A 5 -19.18 -20.43 -7.59
N SER A 6 -18.02 -20.77 -7.04
CA SER A 6 -17.39 -19.99 -5.98
C SER A 6 -17.05 -18.63 -6.60
N GLY A 7 -17.59 -17.56 -6.03
CA GLY A 7 -17.20 -16.20 -6.38
C GLY A 7 -15.70 -16.06 -6.16
N GLU A 8 -14.95 -16.12 -7.26
CA GLU A 8 -13.57 -15.67 -7.31
C GLU A 8 -13.68 -14.17 -7.08
N CYS A 9 -13.40 -13.72 -5.85
CA CYS A 9 -13.14 -12.31 -5.62
C CYS A 9 -12.02 -11.97 -6.59
N ASP A 10 -12.34 -11.22 -7.65
CA ASP A 10 -11.39 -10.69 -8.62
C ASP A 10 -10.35 -9.86 -7.84
N THR A 11 -9.33 -10.54 -7.32
CA THR A 11 -8.20 -9.88 -6.70
C THR A 11 -7.53 -9.13 -7.82
N VAL A 12 -7.77 -7.82 -7.87
CA VAL A 12 -7.05 -6.90 -8.74
C VAL A 12 -5.56 -7.27 -8.65
N PRO A 13 -4.92 -7.68 -9.76
CA PRO A 13 -3.53 -8.09 -9.70
C PRO A 13 -2.71 -6.90 -9.21
N VAL A 14 -1.84 -7.16 -8.22
CA VAL A 14 -0.90 -6.16 -7.72
C VAL A 14 0.48 -6.40 -8.33
N VAL A 15 1.04 -5.37 -8.93
CA VAL A 15 2.38 -5.38 -9.51
C VAL A 15 3.25 -4.40 -8.74
N TRP A 16 4.50 -4.79 -8.48
CA TRP A 16 5.48 -3.91 -7.89
C TRP A 16 6.53 -3.58 -8.93
N THR A 17 6.75 -2.29 -9.18
CA THR A 17 7.87 -1.82 -9.99
C THR A 17 9.19 -2.24 -9.35
N GLN A 18 10.26 -2.33 -10.14
CA GLN A 18 11.60 -2.60 -9.60
C GLN A 18 11.96 -1.57 -8.52
N HIS A 19 11.73 -0.28 -8.78
CA HIS A 19 11.98 0.79 -7.81
C HIS A 19 11.15 0.62 -6.52
N GLY A 20 9.86 0.29 -6.63
CA GLY A 20 9.02 0.03 -5.46
C GLY A 20 9.50 -1.15 -4.61
N ARG A 21 9.98 -2.23 -5.23
CA ARG A 21 10.60 -3.37 -4.52
C ARG A 21 11.90 -2.97 -3.84
N GLU A 22 12.76 -2.24 -4.54
CA GLU A 22 14.02 -1.76 -3.98
C GLU A 22 13.77 -0.84 -2.78
N GLN A 23 12.83 0.10 -2.87
CA GLN A 23 12.49 0.95 -1.74
C GLN A 23 11.97 0.13 -0.56
N TRP A 24 11.03 -0.80 -0.78
CA TRP A 24 10.55 -1.70 0.26
C TRP A 24 11.67 -2.42 1.02
N HIS A 25 12.66 -2.96 0.30
CA HIS A 25 13.78 -3.66 0.91
C HIS A 25 14.84 -2.72 1.51
N ASN A 26 14.96 -1.50 0.99
CA ASN A 26 15.88 -0.48 1.49
C ASN A 26 15.40 0.20 2.77
N GLU A 27 14.10 0.10 3.08
CA GLU A 27 13.51 0.54 4.34
C GLU A 27 13.91 -0.36 5.53
N ARG A 28 15.23 -0.55 5.71
CA ARG A 28 15.88 -1.42 6.71
C ARG A 28 15.54 -1.11 8.17
N ARG A 29 14.90 0.04 8.44
CA ARG A 29 14.41 0.39 9.78
C ARG A 29 13.06 -0.26 10.13
N ASN A 30 12.40 -0.83 9.14
CA ASN A 30 11.10 -1.44 9.31
C ASN A 30 11.25 -2.94 9.47
N ALA A 31 10.80 -3.48 10.61
CA ALA A 31 10.71 -4.93 10.84
C ALA A 31 9.86 -5.66 9.78
N ALA A 32 9.10 -4.91 8.98
CA ALA A 32 8.35 -5.38 7.84
C ALA A 32 9.18 -5.65 6.58
N ALA A 33 10.41 -5.13 6.43
CA ALA A 33 11.21 -5.25 5.19
C ALA A 33 11.57 -6.72 4.82
N ASP A 34 11.54 -7.63 5.80
CA ASP A 34 11.71 -9.07 5.60
C ASP A 34 10.44 -9.77 5.07
N ARG A 35 9.30 -9.08 5.02
CA ARG A 35 8.06 -9.62 4.47
C ARG A 35 8.05 -9.54 2.94
N SER A 36 7.41 -10.52 2.30
CA SER A 36 7.17 -10.47 0.87
C SER A 36 6.29 -9.27 0.51
N THR A 37 6.49 -8.72 -0.68
CA THR A 37 5.71 -7.59 -1.22
C THR A 37 4.21 -7.90 -1.31
N GLU A 38 3.84 -9.15 -1.57
CA GLU A 38 2.44 -9.61 -1.57
C GLU A 38 1.82 -9.55 -0.17
N ARG A 39 2.58 -9.92 0.86
CA ARG A 39 2.13 -9.82 2.25
C ARG A 39 2.00 -8.36 2.67
N ALA A 40 2.99 -7.54 2.33
CA ALA A 40 2.96 -6.09 2.55
C ALA A 40 1.73 -5.42 1.92
N TRP A 41 1.37 -5.82 0.70
CA TRP A 41 0.15 -5.34 0.05
C TRP A 41 -1.12 -5.70 0.85
N ARG A 42 -1.27 -6.97 1.21
CA ARG A 42 -2.47 -7.47 1.92
C ARG A 42 -2.65 -6.85 3.30
N GLU A 43 -1.55 -6.57 4.00
CA GLU A 43 -1.54 -5.98 5.34
C GLU A 43 -1.64 -4.44 5.31
N SER A 44 -1.54 -3.83 4.12
CA SER A 44 -1.68 -2.38 3.96
C SER A 44 -3.15 -1.97 3.84
N VAL A 45 -3.48 -0.80 4.38
CA VAL A 45 -4.82 -0.19 4.34
C VAL A 45 -4.81 1.07 3.48
N GLU A 46 -5.89 1.31 2.73
CA GLU A 46 -6.00 2.52 1.91
C GLU A 46 -6.11 3.76 2.80
N VAL A 47 -5.36 4.79 2.44
CA VAL A 47 -5.35 6.08 3.15
C VAL A 47 -5.36 7.20 2.13
N ASP A 48 -6.01 8.30 2.48
CA ASP A 48 -5.76 9.56 1.78
C ASP A 48 -4.35 10.02 2.12
N TYR A 49 -3.49 10.04 1.12
CA TYR A 49 -2.09 10.42 1.27
C TYR A 49 -1.88 11.78 0.60
N PRO A 50 -1.78 12.88 1.36
CA PRO A 50 -1.79 14.24 0.81
C PRO A 50 -0.66 14.52 -0.18
N SER A 51 0.44 13.80 -0.04
CA SER A 51 1.63 13.94 -0.86
C SER A 51 1.59 13.08 -2.14
N ALA A 52 0.57 12.24 -2.32
CA ALA A 52 0.37 11.51 -3.56
C ALA A 52 -0.06 12.49 -4.67
N ARG A 53 0.62 12.45 -5.82
CA ARG A 53 0.32 13.27 -7.00
C ARG A 53 -0.08 12.39 -8.17
N ASP A 54 -0.69 13.00 -9.18
CA ASP A 54 -0.97 12.40 -10.49
C ASP A 54 -1.84 11.13 -10.44
N GLY A 55 -2.94 11.19 -9.68
CA GLY A 55 -3.88 10.08 -9.55
C GLY A 55 -3.34 8.87 -8.79
N ALA A 56 -2.20 9.00 -8.12
CA ALA A 56 -1.70 7.98 -7.21
C ALA A 56 -2.50 7.96 -5.91
N ARG A 57 -2.64 6.76 -5.34
CA ARG A 57 -3.30 6.49 -4.06
C ARG A 57 -2.27 6.00 -3.05
N GLY A 58 -2.52 6.26 -1.76
CA GLY A 58 -1.67 5.78 -0.67
C GLY A 58 -2.26 4.52 -0.04
N ARG A 59 -1.40 3.56 0.30
CA ARG A 59 -1.75 2.49 1.25
C ARG A 59 -0.74 2.45 2.37
N TYR A 60 -1.19 2.59 3.60
CA TYR A 60 -0.35 2.56 4.78
C TYR A 60 -0.15 1.12 5.27
N HIS A 61 1.09 0.74 5.54
CA HIS A 61 1.45 -0.54 6.14
C HIS A 61 1.90 -0.30 7.59
N PRO A 62 1.13 -0.74 8.60
CA PRO A 62 1.33 -0.35 10.00
C PRO A 62 2.63 -0.90 10.61
N ASP A 63 2.91 -2.20 10.39
CA ASP A 63 4.10 -2.84 10.97
C ASP A 63 5.41 -2.31 10.37
N GLY A 64 5.33 -1.74 9.18
CA GLY A 64 6.45 -1.13 8.47
C GLY A 64 6.40 0.38 8.48
N ASP A 65 5.45 0.99 9.21
CA ASP A 65 5.22 2.43 9.28
C ASP A 65 5.54 3.19 7.98
N CYS A 66 5.03 2.69 6.86
CA CYS A 66 5.37 3.16 5.52
C CYS A 66 4.13 3.27 4.64
N VAL A 67 4.19 4.14 3.64
CA VAL A 67 3.11 4.33 2.67
C VAL A 67 3.55 3.80 1.31
N LEU A 68 2.80 2.83 0.80
CA LEU A 68 2.89 2.33 -0.58
C LEU A 68 2.17 3.33 -1.48
N ILE A 69 2.87 3.84 -2.50
CA ILE A 69 2.27 4.70 -3.52
C ILE A 69 1.85 3.84 -4.69
N VAL A 70 0.57 3.90 -5.01
CA VAL A 70 -0.11 3.00 -5.94
C VAL A 70 -0.70 3.79 -7.10
N LYS A 71 -0.48 3.33 -8.32
CA LYS A 71 -1.19 3.81 -9.51
C LYS A 71 -1.99 2.66 -10.11
N ARG A 72 -3.12 3.00 -10.74
CA ARG A 72 -3.88 2.04 -11.54
C ARG A 72 -3.31 2.04 -12.95
N ASP A 73 -2.93 0.89 -13.48
CA ASP A 73 -2.51 0.79 -14.89
C ASP A 73 -3.73 0.70 -15.84
N ALA A 74 -3.47 0.73 -17.14
CA ALA A 74 -4.51 0.63 -18.16
C ALA A 74 -5.24 -0.73 -18.18
N GLY A 75 -4.63 -1.79 -17.64
CA GLY A 75 -5.22 -3.12 -17.50
C GLY A 75 -6.04 -3.29 -16.22
N GLY A 76 -6.15 -2.24 -15.40
CA GLY A 76 -6.88 -2.27 -14.15
C GLY A 76 -6.09 -2.84 -12.97
N ALA A 77 -4.80 -3.16 -13.14
CA ALA A 77 -3.92 -3.65 -12.10
C ALA A 77 -3.45 -2.50 -11.18
N ASP A 78 -3.28 -2.80 -9.90
CA ASP A 78 -2.68 -1.86 -8.96
C ASP A 78 -1.16 -2.00 -9.00
N VAL A 79 -0.46 -0.89 -9.26
CA VAL A 79 0.98 -0.85 -9.44
C VAL A 79 1.61 -0.04 -8.33
N VAL A 80 2.37 -0.69 -7.46
CA VAL A 80 3.19 -0.04 -6.44
C VAL A 80 4.43 0.56 -7.10
N VAL A 81 4.45 1.90 -7.18
CA VAL A 81 5.50 2.66 -7.86
C VAL A 81 6.64 3.07 -6.94
N THR A 82 6.35 3.28 -5.65
CA THR A 82 7.37 3.60 -4.65
C THR A 82 6.85 3.30 -3.24
N VAL A 83 7.75 3.26 -2.27
CA VAL A 83 7.47 3.11 -0.85
C VAL A 83 8.11 4.27 -0.12
N ILE A 84 7.39 4.84 0.84
CA ILE A 84 7.84 6.00 1.60
C ILE A 84 7.81 5.63 3.08
N ASN A 85 8.94 5.74 3.77
CA ASN A 85 8.94 5.70 5.23
C ASN A 85 8.13 6.86 5.79
N LEU A 86 7.14 6.60 6.63
CA LEU A 86 6.34 7.66 7.21
C LEU A 86 7.19 8.56 8.13
N ASN A 87 8.26 8.01 8.72
CA ASN A 87 9.19 8.79 9.54
C ASN A 87 10.01 9.84 8.75
N ASP A 88 10.06 9.73 7.43
CA ASP A 88 10.67 10.75 6.55
C ASP A 88 9.71 11.92 6.25
N ARG A 89 8.49 11.88 6.78
CA ARG A 89 7.47 12.93 6.62
C ARG A 89 7.32 13.77 7.87
N GLY A 90 6.76 14.96 7.70
CA GLY A 90 6.51 15.87 8.82
C GLY A 90 5.50 15.29 9.81
N VAL A 91 5.66 15.61 11.10
CA VAL A 91 4.85 15.06 12.22
C VAL A 91 3.33 15.11 11.96
N ARG A 92 2.85 16.19 11.33
CA ARG A 92 1.42 16.35 11.00
C ARG A 92 0.94 15.31 9.98
N GLU A 93 1.74 15.01 8.96
CA GLU A 93 1.42 14.00 7.95
C GLU A 93 1.47 12.60 8.53
N GLN A 94 2.46 12.32 9.39
CA GLN A 94 2.53 11.05 10.13
C GLN A 94 1.26 10.81 10.95
N ALA A 95 0.86 11.82 11.75
CA ALA A 95 -0.33 11.74 12.59
C ALA A 95 -1.60 11.56 11.75
N TYR A 96 -1.71 12.26 10.61
CA TYR A 96 -2.85 12.15 9.71
C TYR A 96 -3.01 10.73 9.14
N VAL A 97 -1.93 10.14 8.63
CA VAL A 97 -1.96 8.79 8.06
C VAL A 97 -2.26 7.74 9.13
N ARG A 98 -1.59 7.78 10.28
CA ARG A 98 -1.81 6.84 11.38
C ARG A 98 -3.23 6.94 11.94
N TYR A 99 -3.78 8.16 12.04
CA TYR A 99 -5.16 8.38 12.46
C TYR A 99 -6.15 7.72 11.48
N GLN A 100 -5.99 7.93 10.18
CA GLN A 100 -6.85 7.30 9.19
C GLN A 100 -6.81 5.76 9.27
N ALA A 101 -5.62 5.18 9.44
CA ALA A 101 -5.47 3.74 9.55
C ALA A 101 -6.09 3.15 10.83
N ALA A 102 -6.04 3.89 11.95
CA ALA A 102 -6.57 3.44 13.23
C ALA A 102 -8.09 3.54 13.34
N TYR A 103 -8.69 4.56 12.74
CA TYR A 103 -10.12 4.86 12.89
C TYR A 103 -10.94 4.55 11.64
N GLY A 104 -10.28 4.27 10.52
CA GLY A 104 -10.92 4.05 9.23
C GLY A 104 -11.58 5.31 8.67
N TRP A 105 -11.61 5.44 7.34
CA TRP A 105 -12.66 6.23 6.71
C TRP A 105 -13.97 5.46 6.87
N SER A 106 -14.83 5.89 7.80
CA SER A 106 -16.25 5.56 7.69
C SER A 106 -16.80 6.35 6.52
N GLN A 107 -17.06 5.67 5.40
CA GLN A 107 -18.09 6.09 4.46
C GLN A 107 -19.46 5.93 5.12
#